data_AF-A0A672F3T5-F1
#
_entry.id   AF-A0A672F3T5-F1
#
_cell.length_a   1.000
_cell.length_b   1.000
_cell.length_c   1.000
_cell.angle_alpha   90.00
_cell.angle_beta   90.00
_cell.angle_gamma   90.00
#
_symmetry.space_group_name_H-M   'P 1'
#
loop_
_entity.id
_entity.type
_entity.pdbx_description
1 polymer ?
#
loop_
_entity_poly.entity_id
_entity_poly.type
_entity_poly.pdbx_seq_one_letter_code
_entity_poly.pdbx_strand_id
1 'polypeptide(L)'
;MEYSPVCPSPSAAWSSPVKKKLVLLSIMFLLWVYMLYSCVGYCATVPSLVAETYRGREAGRRTGEGGRADGLVSRLLAKPQPWEDVESDYEEPSVRTGTGTGASRDLLLTNEPDADWERAPEPSAMSSFSNGSGSKKLPQAIIIGVKKGGTRALLEFLRVHPDIRAVGAEPHFFDRNYDNGLDWYRELMPKTLEGQITMEKTPSYFVTREAPARISAMSRDTKVIVVVRDPVTRAISDYTQTLSKKPDIPSFESLTFKNRTTGLIDTSWSAIQIGIYAKHLDNWLQYFPMEQILFVSGERLISDPAGELGRVQDFLGLKRIITDKHFYFNQTKGFPCLKKAEGSSKPHCLGKTKGRTHPNIDPEVVQRLRDFYRPFNMKFYQMTGHNFGWD
;
A
#
# COMPACT_ATOMS: atom_id res chain seq x y z
N MET A 1 79.23 6.86 -47.80
CA MET A 1 78.29 6.54 -48.90
C MET A 1 77.55 5.29 -48.48
N GLU A 2 76.40 5.50 -47.85
CA GLU A 2 75.47 4.43 -47.47
C GLU A 2 74.60 4.06 -48.66
N TYR A 3 74.40 2.76 -48.88
CA TYR A 3 73.12 2.22 -49.37
C TYR A 3 73.00 0.76 -48.88
N SER A 4 71.82 0.49 -48.32
CA SER A 4 71.39 -0.72 -47.60
C SER A 4 71.43 -2.02 -48.42
N PRO A 5 71.24 -3.15 -47.72
CA PRO A 5 70.04 -3.92 -48.04
C PRO A 5 69.23 -4.36 -46.81
N VAL A 6 67.95 -4.61 -47.10
CA VAL A 6 66.82 -4.89 -46.21
C VAL A 6 66.78 -6.37 -45.82
N CYS A 7 66.42 -6.67 -44.57
CA CYS A 7 65.87 -7.96 -44.12
C CYS A 7 64.70 -7.71 -43.14
N PRO A 8 63.54 -8.39 -43.29
CA PRO A 8 62.37 -8.17 -42.45
C PRO A 8 62.41 -9.00 -41.14
N SER A 9 61.99 -8.36 -40.05
CA SER A 9 61.77 -8.93 -38.72
C SER A 9 60.33 -9.48 -38.58
N PRO A 10 60.04 -10.37 -37.61
CA PRO A 10 58.81 -11.15 -37.56
C PRO A 10 57.62 -10.32 -37.10
N SER A 11 56.48 -10.48 -37.78
CA SER A 11 55.21 -9.86 -37.45
C SER A 11 54.65 -10.40 -36.12
N ALA A 12 54.65 -9.54 -35.11
CA ALA A 12 53.82 -9.69 -33.92
C ALA A 12 52.34 -9.55 -34.32
N ALA A 13 51.59 -10.65 -34.29
CA ALA A 13 50.15 -10.62 -34.54
C ALA A 13 49.42 -9.94 -33.36
N TRP A 14 49.01 -8.69 -33.55
CA TRP A 14 48.09 -7.99 -32.66
C TRP A 14 46.72 -8.69 -32.65
N SER A 15 46.41 -9.40 -31.56
CA SER A 15 45.08 -9.94 -31.30
C SER A 15 44.08 -8.79 -31.11
N SER A 16 43.06 -8.70 -31.96
CA SER A 16 42.07 -7.61 -31.88
C SER A 16 41.33 -7.61 -30.53
N PRO A 17 40.96 -6.44 -30.00
CA PRO A 17 40.24 -6.32 -28.72
C PRO A 17 38.89 -7.07 -28.71
N VAL A 18 38.33 -7.36 -29.89
CA VAL A 18 37.11 -8.17 -30.05
C VAL A 18 37.38 -9.64 -29.67
N LYS A 19 38.52 -10.20 -30.06
CA LYS A 19 38.89 -11.59 -29.70
C LYS A 19 39.08 -11.75 -28.18
N LYS A 20 39.64 -10.73 -27.50
CA LYS A 20 39.77 -10.74 -26.03
C LYS A 20 38.42 -10.72 -25.32
N LYS A 21 37.47 -9.91 -25.81
CA LYS A 21 36.09 -9.89 -25.28
C LYS A 21 35.36 -11.20 -25.52
N LEU A 22 35.55 -11.82 -26.68
CA LEU A 22 34.93 -13.11 -27.00
C LEU A 22 35.46 -14.23 -26.09
N VAL A 23 36.78 -14.27 -25.86
CA VAL A 23 37.39 -15.25 -24.94
C VAL A 23 36.91 -15.06 -23.51
N LEU A 24 36.80 -13.81 -23.03
CA LEU A 24 36.25 -13.52 -21.69
C LEU A 24 34.79 -13.96 -21.56
N LEU A 25 33.96 -13.70 -22.58
CA LEU A 25 32.57 -14.15 -22.59
C LEU A 25 32.47 -15.68 -22.58
N SER A 26 33.33 -16.38 -23.34
CA SER A 26 33.39 -17.84 -23.33
C SER A 26 33.81 -18.40 -21.97
N ILE A 27 34.79 -17.79 -21.29
CA ILE A 27 35.21 -18.21 -19.94
C ILE A 27 34.08 -17.98 -18.93
N MET A 28 33.41 -16.83 -18.97
CA MET A 28 32.28 -16.55 -18.07
C MET A 28 31.13 -17.53 -18.27
N PHE A 29 30.83 -17.89 -19.53
CA PHE A 29 29.80 -18.89 -19.85
C PHE A 29 30.16 -20.28 -19.30
N LEU A 30 31.42 -20.72 -19.48
CA LEU A 30 31.88 -22.01 -18.96
C LEU A 30 31.83 -22.08 -17.42
N LEU A 31 32.20 -20.99 -16.73
CA LEU A 31 32.09 -20.90 -15.26
C LEU A 31 30.63 -20.95 -14.79
N TRP A 32 29.72 -20.30 -15.52
CA TRP A 32 28.30 -20.31 -15.21
C TRP A 32 27.67 -21.71 -15.40
N VAL A 33 28.02 -22.40 -16.50
CA VAL A 33 27.61 -23.79 -16.75
C VAL A 33 28.18 -24.73 -15.69
N TYR A 34 29.44 -24.55 -15.26
CA TYR A 34 30.06 -25.34 -14.19
C TYR A 34 29.39 -25.14 -12.83
N MET A 35 28.99 -23.90 -12.49
CA MET A 35 28.22 -23.62 -11.28
C MET A 35 26.85 -24.29 -11.31
N LEU A 36 26.14 -24.25 -12.44
CA LEU A 36 24.87 -24.97 -12.60
C LEU A 36 25.05 -26.48 -12.50
N TYR A 37 26.09 -27.04 -13.13
CA TYR A 37 26.42 -28.46 -13.01
C TYR A 37 26.70 -28.87 -11.55
N SER A 38 27.44 -28.04 -10.82
CA SER A 38 27.72 -28.26 -9.40
C SER A 38 26.44 -28.20 -8.56
N CYS A 39 25.55 -27.24 -8.80
CA CYS A 39 24.28 -27.12 -8.07
C CYS A 39 23.31 -28.30 -8.35
N VAL A 40 23.33 -28.86 -9.55
CA VAL A 40 22.50 -30.04 -9.89
C VAL A 40 23.10 -31.34 -9.31
N GLY A 41 24.44 -31.43 -9.21
CA GLY A 41 25.13 -32.59 -8.61
C GLY A 41 24.95 -32.73 -7.09
N TYR A 42 24.66 -31.63 -6.38
CA TYR A 42 24.43 -31.65 -4.92
C TYR A 42 23.01 -32.08 -4.51
N CYS A 43 22.07 -32.20 -5.44
CA CYS A 43 20.70 -32.67 -5.15
C CYS A 43 20.50 -34.19 -5.31
N ALA A 44 21.55 -34.96 -5.66
CA ALA A 44 21.43 -36.39 -5.96
C ALA A 44 22.13 -37.35 -4.98
N THR A 45 22.63 -36.89 -3.83
CA THR A 45 23.25 -37.78 -2.83
C THR A 45 22.87 -37.43 -1.39
N VAL A 46 21.67 -37.85 -0.97
CA VAL A 46 21.41 -38.14 0.46
C VAL A 46 20.62 -39.45 0.55
N PRO A 47 21.17 -40.54 1.12
CA PRO A 47 20.46 -41.80 1.27
C PRO A 47 19.44 -41.73 2.41
N SER A 48 18.25 -42.24 2.13
CA SER A 48 17.24 -42.65 3.10
C SER A 48 17.75 -43.82 3.95
N LEU A 49 17.65 -43.70 5.28
CA LEU A 49 17.82 -44.82 6.20
C LEU A 49 16.72 -44.77 7.27
N VAL A 50 15.92 -45.83 7.23
CA VAL A 50 14.81 -46.17 8.14
C VAL A 50 15.34 -47.12 9.21
N ALA A 51 14.64 -47.15 10.36
CA ALA A 51 14.63 -48.15 11.44
C ALA A 51 15.73 -48.00 12.51
N GLU A 52 15.46 -47.76 13.80
CA GLU A 52 14.60 -48.45 14.80
C GLU A 52 15.50 -49.14 15.83
N THR A 53 15.55 -48.61 17.05
CA THR A 53 15.58 -49.34 18.35
C THR A 53 16.01 -48.40 19.47
N TYR A 54 15.19 -48.24 20.51
CA TYR A 54 15.56 -48.63 21.87
C TYR A 54 14.30 -48.71 22.75
N ARG A 55 14.24 -49.80 23.49
CA ARG A 55 13.16 -50.32 24.33
C ARG A 55 13.63 -50.19 25.79
N GLY A 56 12.79 -49.71 26.69
CA GLY A 56 12.99 -49.77 28.16
C GLY A 56 12.42 -48.53 28.88
N ARG A 57 11.23 -48.58 29.50
CA ARG A 57 10.90 -49.00 30.89
C ARG A 57 11.47 -48.00 31.91
N GLU A 58 10.70 -47.20 32.65
CA GLU A 58 9.81 -47.50 33.81
C GLU A 58 8.79 -46.35 34.00
N ALA A 59 7.48 -46.55 34.16
CA ALA A 59 6.72 -46.97 35.36
C ALA A 59 6.78 -46.00 36.55
N GLY A 60 5.70 -45.24 36.77
CA GLY A 60 5.48 -44.41 37.96
C GLY A 60 4.06 -43.84 38.05
N ARG A 61 3.16 -44.63 38.62
CA ARG A 61 1.70 -44.42 38.80
C ARG A 61 1.44 -43.59 40.06
N ARG A 62 0.50 -42.63 40.04
CA ARG A 62 -0.52 -42.44 41.10
C ARG A 62 -1.65 -41.51 40.68
N THR A 63 -2.84 -42.01 40.96
CA THR A 63 -4.19 -41.46 40.79
C THR A 63 -4.60 -40.58 41.98
N GLY A 64 -5.49 -39.62 41.75
CA GLY A 64 -6.23 -38.90 42.80
C GLY A 64 -7.23 -37.93 42.18
N GLU A 65 -8.50 -38.11 42.51
CA GLU A 65 -9.71 -37.49 41.93
C GLU A 65 -9.93 -36.02 42.31
N GLY A 66 -10.78 -35.34 41.51
CA GLY A 66 -11.67 -34.29 42.01
C GLY A 66 -11.64 -32.99 41.19
N GLY A 67 -12.74 -32.64 40.52
CA GLY A 67 -12.96 -31.27 40.05
C GLY A 67 -13.70 -31.13 38.71
N ARG A 68 -15.02 -31.14 38.81
CA ARG A 68 -15.98 -30.90 37.73
C ARG A 68 -16.08 -29.41 37.42
N ALA A 69 -15.57 -28.97 36.26
CA ALA A 69 -16.03 -27.83 35.45
C ALA A 69 -15.00 -27.49 34.37
N ASP A 70 -15.18 -28.00 33.14
CA ASP A 70 -14.84 -27.31 31.88
C ASP A 70 -15.01 -28.27 30.69
N GLY A 71 -16.27 -28.56 30.37
CA GLY A 71 -16.65 -29.48 29.29
C GLY A 71 -17.19 -28.82 28.03
N LEU A 72 -17.19 -27.48 27.93
CA LEU A 72 -17.88 -26.76 26.84
C LEU A 72 -17.02 -25.79 26.03
N VAL A 73 -15.74 -25.61 26.36
CA VAL A 73 -14.85 -24.68 25.63
C VAL A 73 -13.77 -25.40 24.81
N SER A 74 -13.52 -26.68 25.06
CA SER A 74 -12.43 -27.44 24.41
C SER A 74 -12.84 -28.24 23.17
N ARG A 75 -14.10 -28.12 22.70
CA ARG A 75 -14.61 -28.82 21.50
C ARG A 75 -14.89 -27.93 20.29
N LEU A 76 -14.54 -26.63 20.34
CA LEU A 76 -14.74 -25.68 19.23
C LEU A 76 -13.45 -25.23 18.53
N LEU A 77 -12.29 -25.76 18.91
CA LEU A 77 -11.03 -25.48 18.22
C LEU A 77 -10.65 -26.66 17.31
N ALA A 78 -11.37 -26.78 16.20
CA ALA A 78 -10.85 -27.52 15.05
C ALA A 78 -9.62 -26.76 14.51
N LYS A 79 -8.49 -27.46 14.43
CA LYS A 79 -7.25 -26.94 13.82
C LYS A 79 -7.55 -26.40 12.42
N PRO A 80 -7.17 -25.15 12.08
CA PRO A 80 -7.29 -24.68 10.70
C PRO A 80 -6.29 -25.44 9.82
N GLN A 81 -6.76 -25.95 8.68
CA GLN A 81 -5.92 -26.52 7.64
C GLN A 81 -4.98 -25.43 7.06
N PRO A 82 -3.81 -25.81 6.52
CA PRO A 82 -2.96 -24.89 5.76
C PRO A 82 -3.73 -24.37 4.54
N TRP A 83 -3.75 -23.05 4.36
CA TRP A 83 -4.43 -22.40 3.24
C TRP A 83 -3.53 -22.47 2.01
N GLU A 84 -4.03 -23.05 0.93
CA GLU A 84 -3.32 -23.07 -0.36
C GLU A 84 -3.18 -21.65 -0.92
N ASP A 85 -1.96 -21.33 -1.33
CA ASP A 85 -1.58 -20.07 -1.96
C ASP A 85 -2.23 -19.97 -3.35
N VAL A 86 -3.24 -19.10 -3.50
CA VAL A 86 -3.69 -18.65 -4.81
C VAL A 86 -3.03 -17.32 -5.09
N GLU A 87 -1.97 -17.38 -5.88
CA GLU A 87 -1.24 -16.24 -6.43
C GLU A 87 -2.19 -15.46 -7.37
N SER A 88 -2.55 -14.24 -6.99
CA SER A 88 -3.43 -13.39 -7.79
C SER A 88 -2.59 -12.48 -8.69
N ASP A 89 -2.24 -12.98 -9.87
CA ASP A 89 -1.71 -12.14 -10.96
C ASP A 89 -2.85 -11.27 -11.50
N TYR A 90 -2.85 -9.98 -11.11
CA TYR A 90 -3.76 -9.01 -11.69
C TYR A 90 -3.03 -7.74 -12.09
N GLU A 91 -2.79 -7.58 -13.39
CA GLU A 91 -2.39 -6.33 -14.02
C GLU A 91 -3.62 -5.47 -14.38
N GLU A 92 -3.58 -4.19 -14.03
CA GLU A 92 -4.53 -3.18 -14.55
C GLU A 92 -4.20 -2.88 -16.04
N PRO A 93 -5.17 -2.77 -16.97
CA PRO A 93 -4.85 -2.58 -18.38
C PRO A 93 -4.24 -1.20 -18.66
N SER A 94 -3.12 -1.18 -19.39
CA SER A 94 -2.50 0.03 -19.95
C SER A 94 -3.18 0.45 -21.25
N VAL A 95 -3.37 1.77 -21.42
CA VAL A 95 -3.96 2.38 -22.62
C VAL A 95 -2.94 2.35 -23.75
N ARG A 96 -3.20 1.56 -24.81
CA ARG A 96 -2.45 1.61 -26.07
C ARG A 96 -2.97 2.75 -26.96
N THR A 97 -2.09 3.66 -27.35
CA THR A 97 -2.33 4.64 -28.42
C THR A 97 -2.06 3.98 -29.78
N GLY A 98 -3.10 3.82 -30.59
CA GLY A 98 -3.02 3.39 -31.98
C GLY A 98 -3.23 4.56 -32.93
N THR A 99 -2.26 4.82 -33.79
CA THR A 99 -2.31 5.74 -34.93
C THR A 99 -3.07 5.12 -36.11
N GLY A 100 -3.99 5.85 -36.75
CA GLY A 100 -4.64 5.39 -37.99
C GLY A 100 -5.78 6.29 -38.49
N THR A 101 -5.39 7.28 -39.30
CA THR A 101 -6.10 8.01 -40.38
C THR A 101 -7.55 7.64 -40.77
N GLY A 102 -8.41 8.67 -40.95
CA GLY A 102 -9.34 8.72 -42.09
C GLY A 102 -10.79 9.16 -41.85
N ALA A 103 -11.11 10.37 -42.32
CA ALA A 103 -12.37 10.84 -42.93
C ALA A 103 -13.59 11.25 -42.06
N SER A 104 -13.92 12.53 -42.21
CA SER A 104 -14.97 13.37 -41.66
C SER A 104 -16.42 12.93 -41.90
N ARG A 105 -17.29 13.19 -40.90
CA ARG A 105 -18.57 13.90 -41.11
C ARG A 105 -19.16 14.39 -39.78
N ASP A 106 -19.42 15.70 -39.74
CA ASP A 106 -19.95 16.46 -38.62
C ASP A 106 -21.34 16.00 -38.16
N LEU A 107 -21.55 15.93 -36.84
CA LEU A 107 -22.79 16.33 -36.19
C LEU A 107 -22.47 16.85 -34.78
N LEU A 108 -22.69 18.15 -34.62
CA LEU A 108 -22.48 18.96 -33.42
C LEU A 108 -23.42 18.54 -32.29
N LEU A 109 -22.86 18.07 -31.18
CA LEU A 109 -23.40 18.28 -29.84
C LEU A 109 -22.26 18.72 -28.93
N THR A 110 -22.48 19.85 -28.29
CA THR A 110 -21.56 20.66 -27.49
C THR A 110 -21.00 19.91 -26.29
N ASN A 111 -19.69 19.66 -26.30
CA ASN A 111 -18.91 19.33 -25.11
C ASN A 111 -18.19 20.62 -24.67
N GLU A 112 -18.65 21.22 -23.57
CA GLU A 112 -17.90 22.25 -22.83
C GLU A 112 -16.88 21.55 -21.91
N PRO A 113 -15.57 21.78 -22.06
CA PRO A 113 -14.59 21.41 -21.06
C PRO A 113 -14.38 22.58 -20.08
N ASP A 114 -15.07 22.54 -18.95
CA ASP A 114 -14.76 23.41 -17.81
C ASP A 114 -13.43 23.00 -17.16
N ALA A 115 -12.33 23.62 -17.60
CA ALA A 115 -11.17 23.96 -16.77
C ALA A 115 -10.20 24.85 -17.56
N ASP A 116 -10.43 26.16 -17.48
CA ASP A 116 -9.43 27.20 -17.71
C ASP A 116 -8.22 26.94 -16.81
N TRP A 117 -7.11 26.53 -17.41
CA TRP A 117 -5.78 26.67 -16.82
C TRP A 117 -5.22 28.01 -17.30
N GLU A 118 -5.64 29.11 -16.67
CA GLU A 118 -4.97 30.37 -16.94
C GLU A 118 -3.52 30.32 -16.44
N ARG A 119 -2.62 30.28 -17.42
CA ARG A 119 -1.26 30.82 -17.48
C ARG A 119 -0.76 31.44 -16.16
N ALA A 120 0.19 30.75 -15.53
CA ALA A 120 0.92 31.27 -14.37
C ALA A 120 1.56 32.64 -14.67
N PRO A 121 1.49 33.61 -13.75
CA PRO A 121 2.18 34.89 -13.93
C PRO A 121 3.69 34.69 -13.81
N GLU A 122 4.43 35.27 -14.77
CA GLU A 122 5.89 35.44 -14.74
C GLU A 122 6.34 36.02 -13.38
N PRO A 123 7.40 35.49 -12.76
CA PRO A 123 7.83 35.95 -11.45
C PRO A 123 8.35 37.39 -11.53
N SER A 124 7.68 38.28 -10.81
CA SER A 124 8.11 39.66 -10.61
C SER A 124 9.45 39.65 -9.88
N ALA A 125 10.44 40.32 -10.45
CA ALA A 125 11.79 40.45 -9.92
C ALA A 125 11.82 41.33 -8.65
N MET A 126 11.32 40.82 -7.53
CA MET A 126 11.57 41.34 -6.16
C MET A 126 11.03 40.37 -5.10
N SER A 127 11.60 39.17 -5.05
CA SER A 127 11.55 38.29 -3.86
C SER A 127 12.76 37.35 -3.87
N SER A 128 13.95 37.92 -4.03
CA SER A 128 15.22 37.21 -3.91
C SER A 128 15.68 37.19 -2.45
N PHE A 129 14.92 36.59 -1.54
CA PHE A 129 15.36 36.34 -0.16
C PHE A 129 14.85 35.00 0.38
N SER A 130 15.34 33.90 -0.22
CA SER A 130 15.67 32.60 0.42
C SER A 130 15.90 31.53 -0.66
N ASN A 131 16.85 31.79 -1.56
CA ASN A 131 17.33 30.77 -2.49
C ASN A 131 18.35 29.89 -1.74
N GLY A 132 17.95 28.73 -1.19
CA GLY A 132 18.93 27.68 -0.83
C GLY A 132 18.73 26.74 0.37
N SER A 133 17.67 26.76 1.18
CA SER A 133 17.68 25.98 2.45
C SER A 133 16.90 24.65 2.48
N GLY A 134 16.08 24.34 1.47
CA GLY A 134 15.25 23.13 1.46
C GLY A 134 15.85 21.97 0.66
N SER A 135 15.81 20.75 1.22
CA SER A 135 16.24 19.52 0.54
C SER A 135 15.09 18.51 0.40
N LYS A 136 15.16 17.64 -0.60
CA LYS A 136 14.21 16.51 -0.75
C LYS A 136 14.68 15.37 0.14
N LYS A 137 13.86 15.00 1.12
CA LYS A 137 14.11 13.88 2.04
C LYS A 137 13.11 12.76 1.73
N LEU A 138 13.51 11.49 1.92
CA LEU A 138 12.58 10.37 1.89
C LEU A 138 11.53 10.53 3.01
N PRO A 139 10.31 9.99 2.86
CA PRO A 139 9.24 10.21 3.82
C PRO A 139 9.52 9.52 5.16
N GLN A 140 9.48 10.29 6.24
CA GLN A 140 9.61 9.76 7.60
C GLN A 140 8.29 9.13 8.08
N ALA A 141 7.16 9.53 7.49
CA ALA A 141 5.86 8.93 7.76
C ALA A 141 5.03 8.72 6.48
N ILE A 142 4.35 7.57 6.39
CA ILE A 142 3.57 7.17 5.20
C ILE A 142 2.14 6.79 5.61
N ILE A 143 1.14 7.33 4.91
CA ILE A 143 -0.25 6.88 5.03
C ILE A 143 -0.46 5.71 4.06
N ILE A 144 -0.35 4.49 4.57
CA ILE A 144 -0.30 3.25 3.78
C ILE A 144 -1.68 2.69 3.43
N GLY A 145 -2.75 3.19 4.06
CA GLY A 145 -4.07 2.60 3.91
C GLY A 145 -5.16 3.21 4.79
N VAL A 146 -6.38 2.67 4.74
CA VAL A 146 -6.84 1.70 3.74
C VAL A 146 -7.56 2.39 2.58
N LYS A 147 -7.65 1.73 1.43
CA LYS A 147 -8.49 2.19 0.32
C LYS A 147 -9.91 2.45 0.84
N LYS A 148 -10.40 3.69 0.61
CA LYS A 148 -11.70 4.22 1.07
C LYS A 148 -11.84 4.51 2.57
N GLY A 149 -10.77 4.40 3.36
CA GLY A 149 -10.80 4.69 4.79
C GLY A 149 -10.86 6.19 5.14
N GLY A 150 -10.42 7.07 4.25
CA GLY A 150 -10.36 8.52 4.51
C GLY A 150 -8.97 9.14 4.32
N THR A 151 -8.02 8.40 3.73
CA THR A 151 -6.62 8.79 3.55
C THR A 151 -6.41 10.16 2.91
N ARG A 152 -7.24 10.56 1.94
CA ARG A 152 -7.16 11.91 1.36
C ARG A 152 -7.54 12.98 2.38
N ALA A 153 -8.63 12.79 3.14
CA ALA A 153 -9.04 13.75 4.16
C ALA A 153 -7.94 13.95 5.20
N LEU A 154 -7.39 12.84 5.71
CA LEU A 154 -6.29 12.90 6.67
C LEU A 154 -5.09 13.69 6.13
N LEU A 155 -4.64 13.39 4.91
CA LEU A 155 -3.49 14.08 4.33
C LEU A 155 -3.74 15.58 4.14
N GLU A 156 -4.90 15.97 3.60
CA GLU A 156 -5.25 17.39 3.43
C GLU A 156 -5.34 18.13 4.77
N PHE A 157 -5.86 17.47 5.81
CA PHE A 157 -5.94 18.06 7.15
C PHE A 157 -4.56 18.22 7.79
N LEU A 158 -3.68 17.23 7.63
CA LEU A 158 -2.31 17.29 8.14
C LEU A 158 -1.46 18.37 7.47
N ARG A 159 -1.66 18.64 6.18
CA ARG A 159 -0.95 19.70 5.43
C ARG A 159 -1.19 21.11 5.96
N VAL A 160 -2.16 21.30 6.86
CA VAL A 160 -2.34 22.57 7.58
C VAL A 160 -1.23 22.80 8.60
N HIS A 161 -0.58 21.75 9.09
CA HIS A 161 0.52 21.87 10.04
C HIS A 161 1.78 22.45 9.37
N PRO A 162 2.43 23.49 9.92
CA PRO A 162 3.59 24.13 9.30
C PRO A 162 4.79 23.19 9.11
N ASP A 163 4.90 22.17 9.97
CA ASP A 163 5.98 21.18 9.92
C ASP A 163 5.65 19.92 9.10
N ILE A 164 4.56 19.92 8.32
CA ILE A 164 4.23 18.81 7.41
C ILE A 164 4.35 19.28 5.97
N ARG A 165 5.07 18.50 5.16
CA ARG A 165 5.12 18.65 3.71
C ARG A 165 4.82 17.32 3.06
N ALA A 166 3.89 17.30 2.12
CA ALA A 166 3.43 16.05 1.53
C ALA A 166 3.33 16.08 0.01
N VAL A 167 3.57 14.92 -0.60
CA VAL A 167 3.30 14.67 -2.02
C VAL A 167 1.79 14.79 -2.26
N GLY A 168 1.38 15.52 -3.31
CA GLY A 168 -0.03 15.69 -3.65
C GLY A 168 -0.67 14.42 -4.24
N ALA A 169 0.01 13.84 -5.25
CA ALA A 169 -0.38 12.59 -5.89
C ALA A 169 -0.07 11.37 -5.00
N GLU A 170 -0.58 10.20 -5.38
CA GLU A 170 -0.27 8.91 -4.77
C GLU A 170 0.94 8.33 -5.51
N PRO A 171 2.14 8.22 -4.90
CA PRO A 171 3.35 7.82 -5.63
C PRO A 171 3.31 6.40 -6.22
N HIS A 172 2.61 5.48 -5.57
CA HIS A 172 2.59 4.07 -5.97
C HIS A 172 4.00 3.47 -6.13
N PHE A 173 4.92 3.87 -5.26
CA PHE A 173 6.31 3.41 -5.32
C PHE A 173 6.46 1.97 -4.82
N PHE A 174 5.96 1.68 -3.62
CA PHE A 174 6.15 0.36 -3.00
C PHE A 174 5.25 -0.75 -3.55
N ASP A 175 4.32 -0.43 -4.45
CA ASP A 175 3.45 -1.38 -5.14
C ASP A 175 3.70 -1.46 -6.65
N ARG A 176 3.71 -0.34 -7.39
CA ARG A 176 3.76 -0.35 -8.87
C ARG A 176 5.11 0.08 -9.46
N ASN A 177 5.79 1.00 -8.81
CA ASN A 177 6.93 1.74 -9.39
C ASN A 177 8.26 1.46 -8.66
N TYR A 178 8.38 0.32 -7.98
CA TYR A 178 9.52 0.04 -7.09
C TYR A 178 10.85 -0.05 -7.85
N ASP A 179 10.81 -0.59 -9.08
CA ASP A 179 11.99 -0.78 -9.93
C ASP A 179 12.62 0.54 -10.40
N ASN A 180 11.93 1.68 -10.25
CA ASN A 180 12.50 3.00 -10.54
C ASN A 180 13.55 3.44 -9.50
N GLY A 181 13.65 2.73 -8.37
CA GLY A 181 14.65 2.98 -7.32
C GLY A 181 14.32 4.15 -6.38
N LEU A 182 15.02 4.20 -5.24
CA LEU A 182 14.78 5.18 -4.18
C LEU A 182 15.10 6.63 -4.61
N ASP A 183 16.03 6.82 -5.53
CA ASP A 183 16.35 8.16 -6.04
C ASP A 183 15.16 8.76 -6.81
N TRP A 184 14.50 7.96 -7.66
CA TRP A 184 13.26 8.37 -8.32
C TRP A 184 12.18 8.72 -7.30
N TYR A 185 12.00 7.89 -6.27
CA TYR A 185 11.02 8.13 -5.22
C TYR A 185 11.30 9.42 -4.44
N ARG A 186 12.57 9.67 -4.08
CA ARG A 186 13.01 10.90 -3.42
C ARG A 186 12.74 12.13 -4.28
N GLU A 187 12.88 12.04 -5.60
CA GLU A 187 12.62 13.16 -6.50
C GLU A 187 11.13 13.58 -6.55
N LEU A 188 10.20 12.69 -6.19
CA LEU A 188 8.79 13.06 -6.04
C LEU A 188 8.51 13.88 -4.79
N MET A 189 9.40 13.84 -3.80
CA MET A 189 9.18 14.47 -2.50
C MET A 189 9.28 16.00 -2.60
N PRO A 190 8.44 16.74 -1.85
CA PRO A 190 8.59 18.18 -1.75
C PRO A 190 9.92 18.51 -1.05
N LYS A 191 10.49 19.68 -1.38
CA LYS A 191 11.58 20.23 -0.57
C LYS A 191 11.06 20.55 0.84
N THR A 192 11.87 20.20 1.84
CA THR A 192 11.57 20.41 3.26
C THR A 192 12.71 21.16 3.92
N LEU A 193 12.36 21.97 4.91
CA LEU A 193 13.30 22.59 5.84
C LEU A 193 13.62 21.64 6.99
N GLU A 194 14.63 21.98 7.78
CA GLU A 194 14.94 21.23 8.99
C GLU A 194 13.78 21.28 9.99
N GLY A 195 13.51 20.15 10.66
CA GLY A 195 12.35 19.98 11.55
C GLY A 195 11.03 19.62 10.85
N GLN A 196 10.90 19.80 9.53
CA GLN A 196 9.69 19.38 8.81
C GLN A 196 9.68 17.88 8.49
N ILE A 197 8.49 17.27 8.55
CA ILE A 197 8.23 15.89 8.19
C ILE A 197 7.76 15.82 6.73
N THR A 198 8.44 15.00 5.94
CA THR A 198 8.02 14.61 4.59
C THR A 198 7.05 13.43 4.68
N MET A 199 5.92 13.53 3.98
CA MET A 199 4.91 12.47 3.94
C MET A 199 4.41 12.19 2.52
N GLU A 200 3.86 10.99 2.36
CA GLU A 200 3.03 10.63 1.21
C GLU A 200 1.84 9.77 1.65
N LYS A 201 0.91 9.54 0.73
CA LYS A 201 -0.13 8.54 0.91
C LYS A 201 -0.24 7.65 -0.33
N THR A 202 -0.38 6.35 -0.11
CA THR A 202 -0.74 5.39 -1.15
C THR A 202 -1.56 4.28 -0.51
N PRO A 203 -2.90 4.29 -0.63
CA PRO A 203 -3.77 3.41 0.15
C PRO A 203 -3.70 1.92 -0.20
N SER A 204 -3.10 1.56 -1.34
CA SER A 204 -2.89 0.18 -1.76
C SER A 204 -1.76 -0.51 -1.00
N TYR A 205 -0.79 0.24 -0.46
CA TYR A 205 0.35 -0.37 0.23
C TYR A 205 -0.09 -1.31 1.35
N PHE A 206 -1.14 -0.97 2.09
CA PHE A 206 -1.62 -1.80 3.21
C PHE A 206 -1.91 -3.26 2.81
N VAL A 207 -2.33 -3.50 1.56
CA VAL A 207 -2.65 -4.83 1.04
C VAL A 207 -1.62 -5.38 0.05
N THR A 208 -0.57 -4.61 -0.25
CA THR A 208 0.55 -5.06 -1.08
C THR A 208 1.47 -5.94 -0.24
N ARG A 209 1.67 -7.19 -0.66
CA ARG A 209 2.41 -8.20 0.10
C ARG A 209 3.85 -7.76 0.41
N GLU A 210 4.53 -7.18 -0.57
CA GLU A 210 5.95 -6.81 -0.49
C GLU A 210 6.17 -5.44 0.19
N ALA A 211 5.13 -4.61 0.32
CA ALA A 211 5.27 -3.24 0.78
C ALA A 211 5.89 -3.12 2.20
N PRO A 212 5.51 -3.94 3.21
CA PRO A 212 6.15 -3.85 4.52
C PRO A 212 7.66 -4.07 4.48
N ALA A 213 8.12 -5.10 3.76
CA ALA A 213 9.53 -5.42 3.60
C ALA A 213 10.27 -4.28 2.88
N ARG A 214 9.70 -3.76 1.80
CA ARG A 214 10.31 -2.69 0.99
C ARG A 214 10.41 -1.36 1.75
N ILE A 215 9.39 -1.01 2.55
CA ILE A 215 9.42 0.23 3.36
C ILE A 215 10.41 0.08 4.51
N SER A 216 10.42 -1.06 5.20
CA SER A 216 11.39 -1.33 6.28
C SER A 216 12.83 -1.33 5.77
N ALA A 217 13.06 -1.79 4.54
CA ALA A 217 14.37 -1.73 3.87
C ALA A 217 14.80 -0.29 3.53
N MET A 218 13.86 0.62 3.25
CA MET A 218 14.15 2.05 3.05
C MET A 218 14.59 2.71 4.35
N SER A 219 13.84 2.49 5.43
CA SER A 219 14.21 2.93 6.78
C SER A 219 13.41 2.14 7.81
N ARG A 220 14.11 1.60 8.82
CA ARG A 220 13.47 0.88 9.93
C ARG A 220 12.68 1.81 10.86
N ASP A 221 12.97 3.11 10.83
CA ASP A 221 12.34 4.11 11.70
C ASP A 221 11.10 4.76 11.07
N THR A 222 10.72 4.37 9.84
CA THR A 222 9.53 4.92 9.18
C THR A 222 8.28 4.67 10.02
N LYS A 223 7.51 5.74 10.26
CA LYS A 223 6.19 5.63 10.90
C LYS A 223 5.12 5.37 9.85
N VAL A 224 4.18 4.49 10.12
CA VAL A 224 3.08 4.19 9.19
C VAL A 224 1.73 4.50 9.82
N ILE A 225 0.82 5.06 9.01
CA ILE A 225 -0.51 5.44 9.43
C ILE A 225 -1.54 4.69 8.59
N VAL A 226 -2.52 4.07 9.25
CA VAL A 226 -3.64 3.36 8.63
C VAL A 226 -4.94 4.04 9.05
N VAL A 227 -5.64 4.66 8.11
CA VAL A 227 -7.00 5.16 8.30
C VAL A 227 -7.98 4.02 8.02
N VAL A 228 -8.51 3.43 9.09
CA VAL A 228 -9.48 2.33 9.02
C VAL A 228 -10.91 2.86 9.03
N ARG A 229 -11.86 2.01 8.64
CA ARG A 229 -13.29 2.31 8.54
C ARG A 229 -14.07 1.02 8.74
N ASP A 230 -15.34 1.06 9.13
CA ASP A 230 -16.24 -0.09 9.13
C ASP A 230 -16.07 -0.85 7.79
N PRO A 231 -15.60 -2.11 7.81
CA PRO A 231 -15.29 -2.89 6.60
C PRO A 231 -16.46 -2.99 5.62
N VAL A 232 -17.69 -3.03 6.12
CA VAL A 232 -18.91 -3.09 5.29
C VAL A 232 -19.09 -1.78 4.55
N THR A 233 -19.08 -0.65 5.26
CA THR A 233 -19.23 0.66 4.62
C THR A 233 -18.04 1.01 3.71
N ARG A 234 -16.84 0.50 4.04
CA ARG A 234 -15.64 0.59 3.20
C ARG A 234 -15.82 -0.18 1.90
N ALA A 235 -16.31 -1.43 1.94
CA ALA A 235 -16.58 -2.25 0.78
C ALA A 235 -17.62 -1.60 -0.16
N ILE A 236 -18.73 -1.09 0.40
CA ILE A 236 -19.75 -0.35 -0.37
C ILE A 236 -19.15 0.90 -1.01
N SER A 237 -18.29 1.63 -0.29
CA SER A 237 -17.61 2.81 -0.83
C SER A 237 -16.64 2.48 -1.97
N ASP A 238 -16.01 1.31 -1.89
CA ASP A 238 -15.10 0.79 -2.92
C ASP A 238 -15.89 0.47 -4.19
N TYR A 239 -16.94 -0.34 -4.05
CA TYR A 239 -17.89 -0.63 -5.11
C TYR A 239 -18.45 0.63 -5.77
N THR A 240 -18.92 1.60 -4.97
CA THR A 240 -19.48 2.87 -5.47
C THR A 240 -18.47 3.65 -6.31
N GLN A 241 -17.18 3.60 -5.95
CA GLN A 241 -16.14 4.23 -6.77
C GLN A 241 -15.94 3.49 -8.09
N THR A 242 -15.92 2.16 -8.08
CA THR A 242 -15.82 1.33 -9.29
C THR A 242 -17.02 1.57 -10.20
N LEU A 243 -18.24 1.56 -9.67
CA LEU A 243 -19.47 1.84 -10.38
C LEU A 243 -19.43 3.20 -11.08
N SER A 244 -18.91 4.25 -10.42
CA SER A 244 -18.79 5.58 -11.04
C SER A 244 -17.81 5.65 -12.22
N LYS A 245 -16.92 4.66 -12.36
CA LYS A 245 -15.96 4.55 -13.47
C LYS A 245 -16.41 3.54 -14.54
N LYS A 246 -17.14 2.50 -14.11
CA LYS A 246 -17.64 1.41 -14.94
C LYS A 246 -19.12 1.17 -14.55
N PRO A 247 -20.07 1.86 -15.21
CA PRO A 247 -21.49 1.77 -14.85
C PRO A 247 -22.09 0.36 -15.05
N ASP A 248 -21.52 -0.43 -15.95
CA ASP A 248 -22.06 -1.74 -16.37
C ASP A 248 -21.61 -2.93 -15.49
N ILE A 249 -21.06 -2.67 -14.30
CA ILE A 249 -20.68 -3.75 -13.37
C ILE A 249 -21.91 -4.36 -12.70
N PRO A 250 -21.87 -5.65 -12.30
CA PRO A 250 -22.95 -6.27 -11.54
C PRO A 250 -23.22 -5.56 -10.21
N SER A 251 -24.40 -5.81 -9.63
CA SER A 251 -24.78 -5.22 -8.35
C SER A 251 -23.82 -5.60 -7.21
N PHE A 252 -23.79 -4.80 -6.15
CA PHE A 252 -22.98 -5.09 -4.96
C PHE A 252 -23.31 -6.46 -4.37
N GLU A 253 -24.60 -6.79 -4.27
CA GLU A 253 -25.09 -8.08 -3.78
C GLU A 253 -24.62 -9.24 -4.66
N SER A 254 -24.59 -9.04 -5.98
CA SER A 254 -24.16 -10.07 -6.93
C SER A 254 -22.66 -10.37 -6.80
N LEU A 255 -21.84 -9.34 -6.57
CA LEU A 255 -20.39 -9.49 -6.39
C LEU A 255 -20.00 -9.97 -4.98
N THR A 256 -20.89 -9.82 -3.99
CA THR A 256 -20.61 -10.17 -2.59
C THR A 256 -20.53 -11.67 -2.37
N PHE A 257 -21.31 -12.47 -3.10
CA PHE A 257 -21.42 -13.91 -2.85
C PHE A 257 -20.83 -14.73 -3.99
N LYS A 258 -20.01 -15.71 -3.63
CA LYS A 258 -19.64 -16.80 -4.55
C LYS A 258 -20.82 -17.73 -4.79
N ASN A 259 -21.68 -17.91 -3.77
CA ASN A 259 -22.94 -18.62 -3.88
C ASN A 259 -23.98 -17.99 -2.95
N ARG A 260 -24.96 -17.29 -3.52
CA ARG A 260 -26.01 -16.56 -2.79
C ARG A 260 -26.91 -17.49 -1.96
N THR A 261 -27.26 -18.66 -2.49
CA THR A 261 -28.15 -19.62 -1.82
C THR A 261 -27.55 -20.15 -0.52
N THR A 262 -26.26 -20.48 -0.54
CA THR A 262 -25.52 -20.93 0.66
C THR A 262 -25.08 -19.79 1.57
N GLY A 263 -25.08 -18.55 1.07
CA GLY A 263 -24.52 -17.39 1.78
C GLY A 263 -23.00 -17.32 1.80
N LEU A 264 -22.32 -18.12 0.97
CA LEU A 264 -20.87 -18.11 0.86
C LEU A 264 -20.40 -16.78 0.23
N ILE A 265 -19.75 -15.94 1.04
CA ILE A 265 -19.16 -14.67 0.63
C ILE A 265 -17.92 -14.92 -0.23
N ASP A 266 -17.77 -14.14 -1.30
CA ASP A 266 -16.59 -14.17 -2.15
C ASP A 266 -15.46 -13.34 -1.54
N THR A 267 -14.56 -14.00 -0.83
CA THR A 267 -13.37 -13.36 -0.24
C THR A 267 -12.27 -13.07 -1.25
N SER A 268 -12.38 -13.56 -2.50
CA SER A 268 -11.45 -13.22 -3.58
C SER A 268 -11.77 -11.84 -4.19
N TRP A 269 -12.99 -11.35 -3.97
CA TRP A 269 -13.35 -10.01 -4.40
C TRP A 269 -12.58 -8.96 -3.56
N SER A 270 -11.81 -8.10 -4.23
CA SER A 270 -10.96 -7.10 -3.58
C SER A 270 -11.73 -6.17 -2.62
N ALA A 271 -13.00 -5.85 -2.90
CA ALA A 271 -13.80 -5.05 -1.99
C ALA A 271 -14.12 -5.76 -0.66
N ILE A 272 -14.06 -7.09 -0.62
CA ILE A 272 -14.16 -7.85 0.62
C ILE A 272 -12.79 -8.02 1.26
N GLN A 273 -11.83 -8.50 0.47
CA GLN A 273 -10.49 -8.85 0.95
C GLN A 273 -9.77 -7.70 1.66
N ILE A 274 -9.88 -6.46 1.17
CA ILE A 274 -9.25 -5.28 1.79
C ILE A 274 -9.79 -5.03 3.21
N GLY A 275 -11.06 -5.38 3.49
CA GLY A 275 -11.70 -5.17 4.78
C GLY A 275 -11.23 -6.10 5.89
N ILE A 276 -10.47 -7.16 5.56
CA ILE A 276 -9.96 -8.14 6.52
C ILE A 276 -8.67 -7.58 7.17
N TYR A 277 -8.80 -6.50 7.92
CA TYR A 277 -7.65 -5.71 8.41
C TYR A 277 -6.67 -6.51 9.25
N ALA A 278 -7.15 -7.43 10.10
CA ALA A 278 -6.29 -8.28 10.93
C ALA A 278 -5.31 -9.12 10.09
N LYS A 279 -5.78 -9.67 8.96
CA LYS A 279 -4.92 -10.46 8.04
C LYS A 279 -3.80 -9.62 7.46
N HIS A 280 -4.12 -8.41 7.00
CA HIS A 280 -3.11 -7.50 6.44
C HIS A 280 -2.16 -7.02 7.52
N LEU A 281 -2.65 -6.71 8.72
CA LEU A 281 -1.82 -6.30 9.85
C LEU A 281 -0.81 -7.37 10.25
N ASP A 282 -1.18 -8.66 10.22
CA ASP A 282 -0.21 -9.76 10.45
C ASP A 282 0.99 -9.68 9.48
N ASN A 283 0.81 -9.20 8.25
CA ASN A 283 1.91 -8.98 7.30
C ASN A 283 2.80 -7.79 7.72
N TRP A 284 2.19 -6.69 8.16
CA TRP A 284 2.94 -5.50 8.59
C TRP A 284 3.75 -5.73 9.87
N LEU A 285 3.20 -6.48 10.83
CA LEU A 285 3.85 -6.76 12.11
C LEU A 285 5.08 -7.66 12.02
N GLN A 286 5.33 -8.29 10.86
CA GLN A 286 6.58 -9.00 10.60
C GLN A 286 7.78 -8.03 10.42
N TYR A 287 7.53 -6.76 10.10
CA TYR A 287 8.55 -5.79 9.72
C TYR A 287 8.52 -4.49 10.53
N PHE A 288 7.37 -4.17 11.13
CA PHE A 288 7.17 -2.96 11.94
C PHE A 288 6.66 -3.34 13.33
N PRO A 289 7.24 -2.78 14.40
CA PRO A 289 6.68 -2.92 15.72
C PRO A 289 5.40 -2.08 15.84
N MET A 290 4.49 -2.48 16.74
CA MET A 290 3.16 -1.87 16.86
C MET A 290 3.21 -0.36 17.12
N GLU A 291 4.19 0.11 17.90
CA GLU A 291 4.40 1.53 18.23
C GLU A 291 4.75 2.40 17.02
N GLN A 292 5.17 1.82 15.89
CA GLN A 292 5.39 2.54 14.63
C GLN A 292 4.16 2.55 13.72
N ILE A 293 3.04 1.95 14.14
CA ILE A 293 1.80 1.89 13.39
C ILE A 293 0.68 2.63 14.14
N LEU A 294 0.17 3.72 13.54
CA LEU A 294 -1.01 4.40 14.06
C LEU A 294 -2.26 4.01 13.28
N PHE A 295 -3.29 3.59 14.00
CA PHE A 295 -4.63 3.38 13.46
C PHE A 295 -5.55 4.57 13.77
N VAL A 296 -6.01 5.22 12.71
CA VAL A 296 -6.91 6.38 12.73
C VAL A 296 -8.33 5.89 12.40
N SER A 297 -9.31 6.30 13.21
CA SER A 297 -10.71 5.99 12.94
C SER A 297 -11.25 6.92 11.85
N GLY A 298 -11.68 6.34 10.72
CA GLY A 298 -12.29 7.08 9.63
C GLY A 298 -13.66 7.66 10.01
N GLU A 299 -14.43 6.98 10.86
CA GLU A 299 -15.68 7.48 11.43
C GLU A 299 -15.42 8.73 12.29
N ARG A 300 -14.45 8.63 13.21
CA ARG A 300 -14.10 9.75 14.09
C ARG A 300 -13.42 10.89 13.34
N LEU A 301 -12.70 10.63 12.26
CA LEU A 301 -12.15 11.66 11.37
C LEU A 301 -13.26 12.50 10.71
N ILE A 302 -14.48 11.95 10.59
CA ILE A 302 -15.65 12.69 10.09
C ILE A 302 -16.34 13.43 11.24
N SER A 303 -16.61 12.76 12.37
CA SER A 303 -17.40 13.32 13.46
C SER A 303 -16.62 14.30 14.36
N ASP A 304 -15.32 14.05 14.55
CA ASP A 304 -14.39 14.81 15.39
C ASP A 304 -12.98 14.82 14.76
N PRO A 305 -12.79 15.55 13.64
CA PRO A 305 -11.50 15.60 12.94
C PRO A 305 -10.40 16.15 13.85
N ALA A 306 -10.68 17.14 14.68
CA ALA A 306 -9.68 17.73 15.58
C ALA A 306 -9.16 16.72 16.61
N GLY A 307 -10.04 15.90 17.20
CA GLY A 307 -9.67 14.86 18.14
C GLY A 307 -8.78 13.78 17.52
N GLU A 308 -9.08 13.32 16.29
CA GLU A 308 -8.21 12.37 15.59
C GLU A 308 -6.88 12.99 15.16
N LEU A 309 -6.89 14.23 14.66
CA LEU A 309 -5.65 14.93 14.30
C LEU A 309 -4.76 15.20 15.53
N GLY A 310 -5.34 15.37 16.72
CA GLY A 310 -4.59 15.42 17.97
C GLY A 310 -3.78 14.14 18.26
N ARG A 311 -4.34 12.96 17.95
CA ARG A 311 -3.62 11.68 18.09
C ARG A 311 -2.52 11.54 17.05
N VAL A 312 -2.78 11.97 15.82
CA VAL A 312 -1.82 11.89 14.71
C VAL A 312 -0.63 12.82 14.94
N GLN A 313 -0.86 14.04 15.43
CA GLN A 313 0.22 14.98 15.76
C GLN A 313 1.15 14.40 16.84
N ASP A 314 0.59 13.84 17.92
CA ASP A 314 1.38 13.20 18.98
C ASP A 314 2.21 12.02 18.45
N PHE A 315 1.58 11.15 17.68
CA PHE A 315 2.25 10.00 17.07
C PHE A 315 3.41 10.43 16.17
N LEU A 316 3.26 11.53 15.43
CA LEU A 316 4.32 12.09 14.59
C LEU A 316 5.36 12.88 15.38
N GLY A 317 5.16 13.12 16.68
CA GLY A 317 6.05 13.96 17.50
C GLY A 317 5.92 15.46 17.19
N LEU A 318 4.77 15.87 16.64
CA LEU A 318 4.48 17.25 16.27
C LEU A 318 3.77 17.98 17.41
N LYS A 319 3.94 19.31 17.44
CA LYS A 319 3.12 20.16 18.30
C LYS A 319 1.65 20.06 17.88
N ARG A 320 0.73 20.02 18.85
CA ARG A 320 -0.72 20.10 18.58
C ARG A 320 -1.13 21.51 18.13
N ILE A 321 -1.02 21.78 16.84
CA ILE A 321 -1.42 23.04 16.20
C ILE A 321 -2.80 22.91 15.57
N ILE A 322 -3.09 21.79 14.92
CA ILE A 322 -4.38 21.54 14.29
C ILE A 322 -5.40 21.25 15.39
N THR A 323 -6.41 22.11 15.47
CA THR A 323 -7.53 22.07 16.43
C THR A 323 -8.88 22.25 15.74
N ASP A 324 -9.96 22.16 16.52
CA ASP A 324 -11.36 22.45 16.15
C ASP A 324 -11.53 23.74 15.32
N LYS A 325 -10.75 24.78 15.63
CA LYS A 325 -10.80 26.07 14.93
C LYS A 325 -10.48 25.96 13.44
N HIS A 326 -9.74 24.95 13.01
CA HIS A 326 -9.36 24.74 11.61
C HIS A 326 -10.49 24.13 10.77
N PHE A 327 -11.53 23.60 11.41
CA PHE A 327 -12.60 22.89 10.75
C PHE A 327 -13.93 23.65 10.80
N TYR A 328 -14.77 23.43 9.80
CA TYR A 328 -16.20 23.74 9.83
C TYR A 328 -16.96 22.59 9.17
N PHE A 329 -18.20 22.36 9.60
CA PHE A 329 -19.04 21.33 9.00
C PHE A 329 -19.85 21.90 7.84
N ASN A 330 -19.76 21.29 6.67
CA ASN A 330 -20.59 21.67 5.52
C ASN A 330 -21.84 20.79 5.50
N GLN A 331 -22.99 21.34 5.88
CA GLN A 331 -24.27 20.61 5.94
C GLN A 331 -24.71 20.05 4.58
N THR A 332 -24.53 20.81 3.50
CA THR A 332 -24.87 20.36 2.14
C THR A 332 -24.00 19.18 1.70
N LYS A 333 -22.72 19.20 2.06
CA LYS A 333 -21.79 18.11 1.74
C LYS A 333 -21.96 16.91 2.69
N GLY A 334 -22.34 17.15 3.95
CA GLY A 334 -22.39 16.15 5.01
C GLY A 334 -21.03 15.75 5.57
N PHE A 335 -19.99 16.58 5.37
CA PHE A 335 -18.60 16.29 5.79
C PHE A 335 -17.91 17.54 6.37
N PRO A 336 -16.92 17.36 7.26
CA PRO A 336 -16.06 18.47 7.70
C PRO A 336 -15.18 18.97 6.55
N CYS A 337 -14.94 20.27 6.55
CA CYS A 337 -14.10 21.00 5.61
C CYS A 337 -13.09 21.88 6.37
N LEU A 338 -12.01 22.27 5.69
CA LEU A 338 -11.00 23.17 6.24
C LEU A 338 -11.43 24.62 6.10
N LYS A 339 -11.39 25.41 7.17
CA LYS A 339 -11.64 26.87 7.10
C LYS A 339 -10.57 27.60 6.29
N LYS A 340 -9.33 27.11 6.33
CA LYS A 340 -8.19 27.56 5.54
C LYS A 340 -7.37 26.34 5.14
N ALA A 341 -7.17 26.14 3.85
CA ALA A 341 -6.28 25.10 3.35
C ALA A 341 -4.82 25.58 3.32
N GLU A 342 -3.89 24.64 3.21
CA GLU A 342 -2.47 24.95 2.98
C GLU A 342 -2.32 25.86 1.75
N GLY A 343 -1.65 27.01 1.92
CA GLY A 343 -1.41 27.96 0.83
C GLY A 343 -2.64 28.73 0.33
N SER A 344 -3.80 28.64 1.01
CA SER A 344 -5.02 29.36 0.62
C SER A 344 -5.68 30.05 1.81
N SER A 345 -6.15 31.28 1.59
CA SER A 345 -6.95 32.02 2.57
C SER A 345 -8.44 31.62 2.57
N LYS A 346 -8.87 30.83 1.57
CA LYS A 346 -10.27 30.43 1.38
C LYS A 346 -10.58 29.08 2.04
N PRO A 347 -11.84 28.83 2.43
CA PRO A 347 -12.29 27.52 2.86
C PRO A 347 -12.11 26.46 1.76
N HIS A 348 -11.82 25.23 2.17
CA HIS A 348 -11.64 24.10 1.26
C HIS A 348 -12.41 22.87 1.74
N CYS A 349 -13.34 22.42 0.91
CA CYS A 349 -13.97 21.11 1.02
C CYS A 349 -13.33 20.15 0.02
N LEU A 350 -13.24 18.87 0.39
CA LEU A 350 -12.84 17.84 -0.56
C LEU A 350 -13.78 17.80 -1.76
N GLY A 351 -13.24 17.52 -2.95
CA GLY A 351 -13.99 17.53 -4.21
C GLY A 351 -15.14 16.50 -4.29
N LYS A 352 -15.91 16.56 -5.38
CA LYS A 352 -17.10 15.71 -5.64
C LYS A 352 -16.82 14.20 -5.55
N THR A 353 -15.58 13.79 -5.81
CA THR A 353 -15.15 12.38 -5.72
C THR A 353 -14.96 11.88 -4.29
N LYS A 354 -15.14 12.71 -3.26
CA LYS A 354 -15.04 12.37 -1.85
C LYS A 354 -16.38 12.61 -1.16
N GLY A 355 -16.93 11.56 -0.54
CA GLY A 355 -18.30 11.55 -0.01
C GLY A 355 -19.36 11.26 -1.07
N ARG A 356 -19.14 10.26 -1.94
CA ARG A 356 -20.17 9.84 -2.92
C ARG A 356 -21.36 9.24 -2.18
N THR A 357 -22.57 9.50 -2.65
CA THR A 357 -23.77 8.77 -2.22
C THR A 357 -23.61 7.30 -2.53
N HIS A 358 -23.84 6.45 -1.54
CA HIS A 358 -23.79 5.01 -1.71
C HIS A 358 -25.14 4.50 -2.27
N PRO A 359 -25.14 3.45 -3.10
CA PRO A 359 -26.37 2.77 -3.47
C PRO A 359 -27.04 2.16 -2.24
N ASN A 360 -28.36 2.02 -2.29
CA ASN A 360 -29.08 1.27 -1.27
C ASN A 360 -28.74 -0.22 -1.43
N ILE A 361 -28.26 -0.85 -0.36
CA ILE A 361 -27.87 -2.27 -0.34
C ILE A 361 -28.91 -3.04 0.44
N ASP A 362 -29.24 -4.24 -0.04
CA ASP A 362 -30.11 -5.17 0.67
C ASP A 362 -29.66 -5.35 2.14
N PRO A 363 -30.53 -5.03 3.14
CA PRO A 363 -30.20 -5.15 4.56
C PRO A 363 -29.73 -6.55 4.96
N GLU A 364 -30.24 -7.62 4.33
CA GLU A 364 -29.80 -8.98 4.62
C GLU A 364 -28.34 -9.19 4.20
N VAL A 365 -27.94 -8.62 3.05
CA VAL A 365 -26.55 -8.68 2.56
C VAL A 365 -25.62 -7.89 3.47
N VAL A 366 -26.07 -6.71 3.95
CA VAL A 366 -25.33 -5.92 4.96
C VAL A 366 -25.13 -6.74 6.23
N GLN A 367 -26.17 -7.39 6.74
CA GLN A 367 -26.08 -8.19 7.96
C GLN A 367 -25.11 -9.37 7.79
N ARG A 368 -25.21 -10.12 6.67
CA ARG A 368 -24.29 -11.23 6.38
C ARG A 368 -22.83 -10.77 6.30
N LEU A 369 -22.58 -9.59 5.72
CA LEU A 369 -21.24 -9.00 5.70
C LEU A 369 -20.75 -8.58 7.09
N ARG A 370 -21.62 -8.00 7.94
CA ARG A 370 -21.28 -7.71 9.34
C ARG A 370 -20.90 -8.98 10.08
N ASP A 371 -21.71 -10.02 9.97
CA ASP A 371 -21.45 -11.31 10.61
C ASP A 371 -20.14 -11.95 10.12
N PHE A 372 -19.83 -11.81 8.84
CA PHE A 372 -18.56 -12.23 8.26
C PHE A 372 -17.35 -11.46 8.81
N TYR A 373 -17.43 -10.13 8.91
CA TYR A 373 -16.31 -9.32 9.38
C TYR A 373 -16.11 -9.36 10.89
N ARG A 374 -17.17 -9.57 11.68
CA ARG A 374 -17.13 -9.56 13.15
C ARG A 374 -15.94 -10.33 13.75
N PRO A 375 -15.67 -11.61 13.43
CA PRO A 375 -14.53 -12.31 14.00
C PRO A 375 -13.18 -11.65 13.65
N PHE A 376 -13.03 -11.10 12.44
CA PHE A 376 -11.83 -10.39 12.02
C PHE A 376 -11.69 -9.02 12.70
N ASN A 377 -12.80 -8.31 12.91
CA ASN A 377 -12.83 -7.05 13.64
C ASN A 377 -12.43 -7.25 15.10
N MET A 378 -13.00 -8.26 15.77
CA MET A 378 -12.62 -8.58 17.15
C MET A 378 -11.13 -8.91 17.27
N LYS A 379 -10.58 -9.70 16.32
CA LYS A 379 -9.12 -9.93 16.26
C LYS A 379 -8.35 -8.63 16.06
N PHE A 380 -8.79 -7.77 15.14
CA PHE A 380 -8.15 -6.48 14.87
C PHE A 380 -8.18 -5.54 16.09
N TYR A 381 -9.29 -5.50 16.83
CA TYR A 381 -9.42 -4.70 18.06
C TYR A 381 -8.45 -5.19 19.13
N GLN A 382 -8.32 -6.50 19.29
CA GLN A 382 -7.35 -7.10 20.19
C GLN A 382 -5.91 -6.77 19.78
N MET A 383 -5.58 -6.92 18.49
CA MET A 383 -4.23 -6.62 17.98
C MET A 383 -3.85 -5.15 18.20
N THR A 384 -4.78 -4.23 17.94
CA THR A 384 -4.52 -2.78 18.03
C THR A 384 -4.71 -2.20 19.43
N GLY A 385 -5.29 -2.97 20.36
CA GLY A 385 -5.69 -2.48 21.67
C GLY A 385 -6.79 -1.42 21.63
N HIS A 386 -7.55 -1.33 20.54
CA HIS A 386 -8.57 -0.31 20.33
C HIS A 386 -9.83 -0.88 19.66
N ASN A 387 -10.99 -0.65 20.28
CA ASN A 387 -12.28 -0.98 19.67
C ASN A 387 -12.79 0.21 18.85
N PHE A 388 -12.99 0.00 17.54
CA PHE A 388 -13.45 1.04 16.62
C PHE A 388 -14.99 1.16 16.51
N GLY A 389 -15.75 0.30 17.20
CA GLY A 389 -17.20 0.39 17.32
C GLY A 389 -17.98 0.01 16.06
N TRP A 390 -17.50 -0.98 15.29
CA TRP A 390 -18.19 -1.43 14.07
C TRP A 390 -19.15 -2.61 14.31
N ASP A 391 -19.09 -3.23 15.50
CA ASP A 391 -19.80 -4.45 15.89
C ASP A 391 -20.67 -4.29 17.14
#